data_AF-A0A1Q7SZF9-F1
#
_entry.id   AF-A0A1Q7SZF9-F1
#
_cell.length_a   1.000
_cell.length_b   1.000
_cell.length_c   1.000
_cell.angle_alpha   90.00
_cell.angle_beta   90.00
_cell.angle_gamma   90.00
#
_symmetry.space_group_name_H-M   'P 1'
#
loop_
_entity.id
_entity.type
_entity.pdbx_description
1 polymer ?
#
loop_
_entity_poly.entity_id
_entity_poly.type
_entity_poly.pdbx_seq_one_letter_code
_entity_poly.pdbx_strand_id
1 'polypeptide(L)'
;MQAIAEEAHKLGRKVAALAHGKQSIKDAIGAGIDSNEHSSLIDDEGIALAKQHGTYLVFDIYNDDDILQQGAKAGMLPESIEKEKKIGRLQRENFRHVYRSGAKLTYGTDSGVYPHGDNAKQFGKMVEWGMKPLEAIQAATVNAADLLGWADKIGALETGQHADLIAVSGDPASDVHVLEFVKFVMKGVWLPATISRQDRQAGMERSACRCFAPRSTLNVGRTRLRSSSRIPLPRRAESRRGSSLGPRLGSCSSRRAPAIWQGGRFAPPDKDQPAGGCAHEQES
;
A
#
# COMPACT_ATOMS: atom_id res chain seq x y z
N MET A 1 -26.19 10.15 -5.52
CA MET A 1 -25.32 9.14 -4.87
C MET A 1 -25.91 7.75 -4.99
N GLN A 2 -27.18 7.53 -4.65
CA GLN A 2 -27.82 6.21 -4.71
C GLN A 2 -27.67 5.50 -6.06
N ALA A 3 -27.94 6.17 -7.19
CA ALA A 3 -27.75 5.59 -8.53
C ALA A 3 -26.30 5.11 -8.80
N ILE A 4 -25.29 5.75 -8.21
CA ILE A 4 -23.88 5.34 -8.33
C ILE A 4 -23.65 4.04 -7.57
N ALA A 5 -24.12 3.98 -6.32
CA ALA A 5 -23.98 2.79 -5.48
C ALA A 5 -24.70 1.59 -6.10
N GLU A 6 -25.97 1.76 -6.49
CA GLU A 6 -26.77 0.71 -7.09
C GLU A 6 -26.14 0.16 -8.37
N GLU A 7 -25.66 1.02 -9.27
CA GLU A 7 -25.07 0.56 -10.53
C GLU A 7 -23.70 -0.11 -10.32
N ALA A 8 -22.87 0.41 -9.41
CA ALA A 8 -21.61 -0.22 -9.04
C ALA A 8 -21.84 -1.60 -8.42
N HIS A 9 -22.84 -1.73 -7.55
CA HIS A 9 -23.18 -3.00 -6.89
C HIS A 9 -23.71 -4.04 -7.87
N LYS A 10 -24.48 -3.66 -8.90
CA LYS A 10 -24.87 -4.57 -10.00
C LYS A 10 -23.67 -5.15 -10.74
N LEU A 11 -22.56 -4.42 -10.77
CA LEU A 11 -21.30 -4.84 -11.39
C LEU A 11 -20.34 -5.52 -10.39
N GLY A 12 -20.78 -5.79 -9.16
CA GLY A 12 -19.96 -6.37 -8.11
C GLY A 12 -18.79 -5.48 -7.66
N ARG A 13 -18.95 -4.15 -7.76
CA ARG A 13 -17.93 -3.16 -7.37
C ARG A 13 -18.30 -2.48 -6.07
N LYS A 14 -17.30 -2.21 -5.23
CA LYS A 14 -17.41 -1.41 -4.02
C LYS A 14 -17.35 0.08 -4.36
N VAL A 15 -17.99 0.93 -3.54
CA VAL A 15 -18.01 2.38 -3.72
C VAL A 15 -17.46 3.08 -2.49
N ALA A 16 -16.40 3.87 -2.71
CA ALA A 16 -15.86 4.82 -1.74
C ALA A 16 -16.44 6.22 -2.01
N ALA A 17 -16.74 6.98 -0.95
CA ALA A 17 -17.16 8.37 -1.05
C ALA A 17 -16.28 9.28 -0.20
N LEU A 18 -15.75 10.33 -0.81
CA LEU A 18 -15.08 11.41 -0.11
C LEU A 18 -16.12 12.33 0.54
N ALA A 19 -16.19 12.36 1.88
CA ALA A 19 -17.08 13.27 2.58
C ALA A 19 -16.54 13.70 3.96
N HIS A 20 -16.33 15.01 4.11
CA HIS A 20 -15.96 15.61 5.41
C HIS A 20 -17.16 16.06 6.23
N GLY A 21 -18.22 16.59 5.58
CA GLY A 21 -19.33 17.26 6.27
C GLY A 21 -20.36 16.30 6.84
N LYS A 22 -20.95 16.65 8.00
CA LYS A 22 -22.00 15.87 8.69
C LYS A 22 -23.08 15.35 7.75
N GLN A 23 -23.75 16.25 7.03
CA GLN A 23 -24.85 15.87 6.15
C GLN A 23 -24.37 15.00 4.99
N SER A 24 -23.25 15.36 4.34
CA SER A 24 -22.69 14.57 3.23
C SER A 24 -22.30 13.15 3.65
N ILE A 25 -21.82 12.96 4.88
CA ILE A 25 -21.48 11.64 5.41
C ILE A 25 -22.77 10.80 5.56
N LYS A 26 -23.82 11.37 6.15
CA LYS A 26 -25.12 10.68 6.32
C LYS A 26 -25.77 10.37 4.98
N ASP A 27 -25.75 11.31 4.05
CA ASP A 27 -26.28 11.12 2.69
C ASP A 27 -25.51 10.03 1.93
N ALA A 28 -24.19 9.97 2.11
CA ALA A 28 -23.34 8.94 1.51
C ALA A 28 -23.70 7.56 2.07
N ILE A 29 -23.70 7.41 3.39
CA ILE A 29 -24.06 6.15 4.06
C ILE A 29 -25.46 5.70 3.66
N GLY A 30 -26.45 6.60 3.71
CA GLY A 30 -27.83 6.32 3.33
C GLY A 30 -27.99 5.94 1.85
N ALA A 31 -27.09 6.40 0.98
CA ALA A 31 -27.04 6.02 -0.43
C ALA A 31 -26.44 4.62 -0.68
N GLY A 32 -25.93 3.94 0.35
CA GLY A 32 -25.39 2.58 0.24
C GLY A 32 -23.92 2.51 -0.18
N ILE A 33 -23.11 3.53 0.12
CA ILE A 33 -21.65 3.43 -0.08
C ILE A 33 -21.00 2.47 0.90
N ASP A 34 -19.91 1.82 0.45
CA ASP A 34 -19.20 0.80 1.22
C ASP A 34 -18.16 1.41 2.18
N SER A 35 -17.52 2.51 1.79
CA SER A 35 -16.61 3.27 2.63
C SER A 35 -16.77 4.78 2.51
N ASN A 36 -16.67 5.49 3.62
CA ASN A 36 -16.59 6.93 3.66
C ASN A 36 -15.17 7.37 4.02
N GLU A 37 -14.55 8.16 3.14
CA GLU A 37 -13.20 8.67 3.32
C GLU A 37 -13.21 9.96 4.15
N HIS A 38 -12.15 10.14 4.95
CA HIS A 38 -11.92 11.21 5.92
C HIS A 38 -12.88 11.23 7.12
N SER A 39 -14.19 11.27 6.85
CA SER A 39 -15.26 11.35 7.86
C SER A 39 -15.06 12.44 8.93
N SER A 40 -14.39 13.54 8.57
CA SER A 40 -13.81 14.49 9.53
C SER A 40 -14.80 15.11 10.51
N LEU A 41 -16.03 15.37 10.09
CA LEU A 41 -17.06 16.00 10.93
C LEU A 41 -18.19 15.06 11.31
N ILE A 42 -18.01 13.74 11.23
CA ILE A 42 -19.04 12.75 11.59
C ILE A 42 -19.59 13.02 13.01
N ASP A 43 -20.89 12.84 13.19
CA ASP A 43 -21.59 12.95 14.48
C ASP A 43 -22.22 11.60 14.90
N ASP A 44 -22.85 11.55 16.07
CA ASP A 44 -23.43 10.33 16.64
C ASP A 44 -24.48 9.69 15.71
N GLU A 45 -25.25 10.51 14.99
CA GLU A 45 -26.21 10.03 14.01
C GLU A 45 -25.51 9.37 12.81
N GLY A 46 -24.45 10.01 12.28
CA GLY A 46 -23.61 9.41 11.25
C GLY A 46 -22.94 8.11 11.68
N ILE A 47 -22.47 8.02 12.93
CA ILE A 47 -21.90 6.79 13.50
C ILE A 47 -22.96 5.69 13.60
N ALA A 48 -24.15 6.02 14.09
CA ALA A 48 -25.27 5.09 14.19
C ALA A 48 -25.65 4.55 12.81
N LEU A 49 -25.74 5.42 11.80
CA LEU A 49 -25.97 5.03 10.41
C LEU A 49 -24.87 4.14 9.86
N ALA A 50 -23.59 4.47 10.07
CA ALA A 50 -22.47 3.64 9.62
C ALA A 50 -22.55 2.22 10.21
N LYS A 51 -22.92 2.11 11.50
CA LYS A 51 -23.14 0.81 12.17
C LYS A 51 -24.33 0.06 11.59
N GLN A 52 -25.44 0.76 11.35
CA GLN A 52 -26.66 0.17 10.78
C GLN A 52 -26.41 -0.39 9.37
N HIS A 53 -25.67 0.34 8.55
CA HIS A 53 -25.41 -0.03 7.15
C HIS A 53 -24.15 -0.88 6.97
N GLY A 54 -23.33 -1.05 8.02
CA GLY A 54 -22.05 -1.74 7.93
C GLY A 54 -21.02 -1.00 7.08
N THR A 55 -21.17 0.32 6.91
CA THR A 55 -20.25 1.17 6.14
C THR A 55 -18.93 1.32 6.89
N TYR A 56 -17.82 1.13 6.18
CA TYR A 56 -16.49 1.40 6.71
C TYR A 56 -16.20 2.90 6.78
N LEU A 57 -15.60 3.35 7.88
CA LEU A 57 -15.08 4.70 8.01
C LEU A 57 -13.55 4.65 7.85
N VAL A 58 -13.02 5.48 6.96
CA VAL A 58 -11.59 5.51 6.62
C VAL A 58 -11.03 6.84 7.05
N PHE A 59 -10.20 6.82 8.09
CA PHE A 59 -9.61 8.02 8.69
C PHE A 59 -8.12 8.09 8.37
N ASP A 60 -7.72 9.13 7.67
CA ASP A 60 -6.37 9.43 7.17
C ASP A 60 -5.57 10.36 8.10
N ILE A 61 -5.77 10.21 9.41
CA ILE A 61 -5.35 11.13 10.49
C ILE A 61 -3.86 11.46 10.61
N TYR A 62 -2.98 10.81 9.84
CA TYR A 62 -1.56 11.19 9.78
C TYR A 62 -1.32 12.37 8.83
N ASN A 63 -2.07 12.48 7.72
CA ASN A 63 -1.77 13.47 6.67
C ASN A 63 -1.85 14.92 7.19
N ASP A 64 -2.68 15.25 8.18
CA ASP A 64 -2.73 16.61 8.74
C ASP A 64 -1.38 17.03 9.35
N ASP A 65 -0.64 16.10 9.98
CA ASP A 65 0.68 16.44 10.54
C ASP A 65 1.64 16.87 9.43
N ASP A 66 1.60 16.20 8.28
CA ASP A 66 2.43 16.51 7.13
C ASP A 66 2.01 17.83 6.46
N ILE A 67 0.71 18.05 6.25
CA ILE A 67 0.17 19.28 5.67
C ILE A 67 0.58 20.50 6.50
N LEU A 68 0.45 20.42 7.83
CA LEU A 68 0.76 21.54 8.71
C LEU A 68 2.27 21.82 8.83
N GLN A 69 3.12 20.79 8.71
CA GLN A 69 4.57 20.94 8.81
C GLN A 69 5.24 21.30 7.48
N GLN A 70 4.76 20.71 6.39
CA GLN A 70 5.43 20.71 5.09
C GLN A 70 4.60 21.34 3.97
N GLY A 71 3.28 21.42 4.11
CA GLY A 71 2.36 21.85 3.05
C GLY A 71 2.72 23.21 2.43
N ALA A 72 3.07 24.20 3.25
CA ALA A 72 3.49 25.52 2.75
C ALA A 72 4.76 25.45 1.89
N LYS A 73 5.73 24.62 2.30
CA LYS A 73 6.99 24.40 1.55
C LYS A 73 6.74 23.60 0.27
N ALA A 74 5.75 22.71 0.30
CA ALA A 74 5.31 21.91 -0.84
C ALA A 74 4.40 22.67 -1.82
N GLY A 75 4.12 23.96 -1.57
CA GLY A 75 3.32 24.80 -2.45
C GLY A 75 1.80 24.64 -2.29
N MET A 76 1.33 24.04 -1.18
CA MET A 76 -0.10 24.05 -0.87
C MET A 76 -0.59 25.48 -0.65
N LEU A 77 -1.82 25.73 -1.12
CA LEU A 77 -2.45 27.03 -0.99
C LEU A 77 -2.66 27.37 0.49
N PRO A 78 -2.45 28.62 0.92
CA PRO A 78 -2.71 29.05 2.29
C PRO A 78 -4.13 28.71 2.77
N GLU A 79 -5.12 28.82 1.88
CA GLU A 79 -6.51 28.44 2.19
C GLU A 79 -6.65 26.97 2.59
N SER A 80 -5.95 26.06 1.90
CA SER A 80 -5.96 24.63 2.23
C SER A 80 -5.35 24.37 3.60
N ILE A 81 -4.24 25.05 3.92
CA ILE A 81 -3.57 24.93 5.23
C ILE A 81 -4.45 25.51 6.35
N GLU A 82 -5.12 26.63 6.11
CA GLU A 82 -6.05 27.22 7.08
C GLU A 82 -7.30 26.37 7.30
N LYS A 83 -7.79 25.68 6.26
CA LYS A 83 -8.81 24.64 6.41
C LYS A 83 -8.30 23.50 7.28
N GLU A 84 -7.09 23.02 7.03
CA GLU A 84 -6.50 21.89 7.77
C GLU A 84 -6.36 22.20 9.27
N LYS A 85 -5.89 23.40 9.61
CA LYS A 85 -5.81 23.87 11.01
C LYS A 85 -7.14 23.79 11.76
N LYS A 86 -8.26 23.93 11.04
CA LYS A 86 -9.61 23.88 11.62
C LYS A 86 -10.17 22.46 11.70
N ILE A 87 -9.83 21.60 10.73
CA ILE A 87 -10.50 20.31 10.52
C ILE A 87 -9.69 19.12 11.03
N GLY A 88 -8.36 19.08 10.84
CA GLY A 88 -7.55 17.89 11.16
C GLY A 88 -7.65 17.45 12.62
N ARG A 89 -7.62 18.40 13.56
CA ARG A 89 -7.83 18.06 14.98
C ARG A 89 -9.23 17.50 15.25
N LEU A 90 -10.28 18.09 14.66
CA LEU A 90 -11.65 17.59 14.82
C LEU A 90 -11.81 16.19 14.22
N GLN A 91 -11.16 15.92 13.09
CA GLN A 91 -11.13 14.59 12.48
C GLN A 91 -10.54 13.56 13.44
N ARG A 92 -9.42 13.87 14.10
CA ARG A 92 -8.77 12.97 15.06
C ARG A 92 -9.61 12.73 16.32
N GLU A 93 -10.26 13.77 16.83
CA GLU A 93 -11.20 13.65 17.94
C GLU A 93 -12.39 12.75 17.56
N ASN A 94 -12.90 12.90 16.34
CA ASN A 94 -13.96 12.06 15.80
C ASN A 94 -13.50 10.63 15.50
N PHE A 95 -12.26 10.42 15.01
CA PHE A 95 -11.67 9.08 14.87
C PHE A 95 -11.68 8.34 16.21
N ARG A 96 -11.22 8.99 17.28
CA ARG A 96 -11.24 8.39 18.63
C ARG A 96 -12.66 8.05 19.07
N HIS A 97 -13.62 8.93 18.77
CA HIS A 97 -15.03 8.71 19.09
C HIS A 97 -15.62 7.53 18.32
N VAL A 98 -15.37 7.47 17.01
CA VAL A 98 -15.77 6.35 16.13
C VAL A 98 -15.18 5.04 16.61
N TYR A 99 -13.89 5.00 16.92
CA TYR A 99 -13.23 3.80 17.45
C TYR A 99 -13.92 3.31 18.73
N ARG A 100 -14.19 4.21 19.68
CA ARG A 100 -14.89 3.86 20.94
C ARG A 100 -16.33 3.40 20.74
N SER A 101 -16.98 3.82 19.66
CA SER A 101 -18.36 3.41 19.34
C SER A 101 -18.47 1.98 18.80
N GLY A 102 -17.35 1.38 18.37
CA GLY A 102 -17.31 0.07 17.72
C GLY A 102 -17.83 0.06 16.27
N ALA A 103 -17.92 1.22 15.61
CA ALA A 103 -18.18 1.27 14.18
C ALA A 103 -17.00 0.68 13.38
N LYS A 104 -17.29 0.20 12.17
CA LYS A 104 -16.27 -0.40 11.30
C LYS A 104 -15.24 0.66 10.87
N LEU A 105 -13.97 0.38 11.17
CA LEU A 105 -12.82 1.20 10.80
C LEU A 105 -11.84 0.38 9.98
N THR A 106 -11.18 1.02 9.02
CA THR A 106 -10.08 0.42 8.24
C THR A 106 -8.94 1.41 8.05
N TYR A 107 -7.81 0.94 7.55
CA TYR A 107 -6.60 1.72 7.35
C TYR A 107 -6.57 2.36 5.96
N GLY A 108 -6.65 3.69 5.91
CA GLY A 108 -6.43 4.48 4.70
C GLY A 108 -5.75 5.78 5.06
N THR A 109 -4.83 6.24 4.23
CA THR A 109 -3.83 7.24 4.65
C THR A 109 -3.79 8.50 3.80
N ASP A 110 -4.48 8.51 2.66
CA ASP A 110 -4.37 9.59 1.66
C ASP A 110 -2.91 9.90 1.21
N SER A 111 -2.10 8.84 1.13
CA SER A 111 -0.74 8.94 0.63
C SER A 111 -0.72 9.40 -0.83
N GLY A 112 0.14 10.37 -1.13
CA GLY A 112 0.03 11.25 -2.28
C GLY A 112 -0.03 12.71 -1.85
N VAL A 113 -0.65 12.98 -0.69
CA VAL A 113 -0.53 14.27 0.02
C VAL A 113 0.86 14.43 0.64
N TYR A 114 1.35 13.37 1.28
CA TYR A 114 2.72 13.22 1.78
C TYR A 114 3.45 12.12 1.00
N PRO A 115 4.79 11.99 1.12
CA PRO A 115 5.59 11.04 0.34
C PRO A 115 5.10 9.57 0.43
N HIS A 116 5.01 8.90 -0.72
CA HIS A 116 4.76 7.45 -0.73
C HIS A 116 5.89 6.68 -0.04
N GLY A 117 5.53 5.67 0.74
CA GLY A 117 6.47 4.88 1.57
C GLY A 117 6.40 5.22 3.05
N ASP A 118 5.90 6.41 3.40
CA ASP A 118 5.69 6.84 4.79
C ASP A 118 4.36 6.37 5.39
N ASN A 119 3.62 5.52 4.67
CA ASN A 119 2.27 5.08 5.01
C ASN A 119 2.16 4.47 6.40
N ALA A 120 3.20 3.77 6.86
CA ALA A 120 3.22 3.09 8.16
C ALA A 120 3.24 4.05 9.36
N LYS A 121 3.57 5.33 9.16
CA LYS A 121 3.53 6.35 10.23
C LYS A 121 2.13 6.54 10.80
N GLN A 122 1.09 6.25 10.00
CA GLN A 122 -0.28 6.31 10.49
C GLN A 122 -0.59 5.26 11.57
N PHE A 123 0.10 4.12 11.64
CA PHE A 123 -0.08 3.19 12.77
C PHE A 123 0.22 3.86 14.12
N GLY A 124 1.35 4.56 14.21
CA GLY A 124 1.70 5.34 15.40
C GLY A 124 0.63 6.37 15.73
N LYS A 125 0.11 7.06 14.72
CA LYS A 125 -0.97 8.06 14.90
C LYS A 125 -2.28 7.44 15.38
N MET A 126 -2.67 6.28 14.84
CA MET A 126 -3.89 5.57 15.27
C MET A 126 -3.80 5.12 16.73
N VAL A 127 -2.62 4.66 17.17
CA VAL A 127 -2.37 4.30 18.56
C VAL A 127 -2.35 5.53 19.47
N GLU A 128 -1.70 6.62 19.05
CA GLU A 128 -1.71 7.92 19.76
C GLU A 128 -3.14 8.40 20.03
N TRP A 129 -4.06 8.20 19.08
CA TRP A 129 -5.46 8.59 19.19
C TRP A 129 -6.39 7.52 19.77
N GLY A 130 -5.83 6.44 20.31
CA GLY A 130 -6.50 5.56 21.26
C GLY A 130 -6.79 4.14 20.78
N MET A 131 -6.46 3.78 19.53
CA MET A 131 -6.54 2.38 19.11
C MET A 131 -5.49 1.53 19.81
N LYS A 132 -5.81 0.26 20.08
CA LYS A 132 -4.79 -0.69 20.51
C LYS A 132 -3.89 -1.06 19.33
N PRO A 133 -2.58 -1.33 19.55
CA PRO A 133 -1.65 -1.75 18.50
C PRO A 133 -2.18 -2.86 17.58
N LEU A 134 -2.68 -3.95 18.16
CA LEU A 134 -3.20 -5.07 17.39
C LEU A 134 -4.44 -4.70 16.56
N GLU A 135 -5.31 -3.86 17.08
CA GLU A 135 -6.51 -3.40 16.37
C GLU A 135 -6.14 -2.44 15.22
N ALA A 136 -5.07 -1.65 15.36
CA ALA A 136 -4.54 -0.83 14.27
C ALA A 136 -3.96 -1.71 13.14
N ILE A 137 -3.27 -2.80 13.48
CA ILE A 137 -2.80 -3.80 12.50
C ILE A 137 -3.99 -4.47 11.81
N GLN A 138 -5.01 -4.89 12.57
CA GLN A 138 -6.23 -5.48 12.02
C GLN A 138 -6.99 -4.53 11.08
N ALA A 139 -6.99 -3.23 11.39
CA ALA A 139 -7.55 -2.21 10.51
C ALA A 139 -6.86 -2.21 9.13
N ALA A 140 -5.56 -2.49 9.08
CA ALA A 140 -4.77 -2.56 7.85
C ALA A 140 -4.73 -3.94 7.17
N THR A 141 -5.28 -4.96 7.82
CA THR A 141 -5.26 -6.34 7.31
C THR A 141 -6.67 -6.88 7.13
N VAL A 142 -7.26 -7.51 8.14
CA VAL A 142 -8.55 -8.19 8.05
C VAL A 142 -9.71 -7.25 7.73
N ASN A 143 -9.72 -6.03 8.28
CA ASN A 143 -10.77 -5.05 8.00
C ASN A 143 -10.65 -4.47 6.58
N ALA A 144 -9.42 -4.22 6.13
CA ALA A 144 -9.15 -3.79 4.76
C ALA A 144 -9.55 -4.88 3.76
N ALA A 145 -9.25 -6.15 4.06
CA ALA A 145 -9.67 -7.28 3.23
C ALA A 145 -11.20 -7.42 3.18
N ASP A 146 -11.91 -7.27 4.30
CA ASP A 146 -13.37 -7.26 4.35
C ASP A 146 -13.97 -6.13 3.48
N LEU A 147 -13.47 -4.90 3.61
CA LEU A 147 -13.92 -3.77 2.78
C LEU A 147 -13.72 -4.04 1.28
N LEU A 148 -12.56 -4.59 0.91
CA LEU A 148 -12.25 -4.94 -0.49
C LEU A 148 -13.08 -6.14 -1.01
N GLY A 149 -13.81 -6.84 -0.13
CA GLY A 149 -14.56 -8.06 -0.44
C GLY A 149 -13.66 -9.27 -0.68
N TRP A 150 -12.47 -9.28 -0.07
CA TRP A 150 -11.40 -10.26 -0.28
C TRP A 150 -10.96 -10.93 1.04
N ALA A 151 -11.82 -10.94 2.06
CA ALA A 151 -11.54 -11.55 3.37
C ALA A 151 -11.19 -13.05 3.31
N ASP A 152 -11.63 -13.75 2.25
CA ASP A 152 -11.32 -15.16 1.96
C ASP A 152 -10.00 -15.34 1.21
N LYS A 153 -9.33 -14.25 0.82
CA LYS A 153 -8.14 -14.27 -0.05
C LYS A 153 -6.90 -13.65 0.59
N ILE A 154 -7.07 -12.58 1.37
CA ILE A 154 -5.98 -11.81 1.97
C ILE A 154 -6.39 -11.29 3.36
N GLY A 155 -5.42 -10.73 4.08
CA GLY A 155 -5.63 -10.05 5.36
C GLY A 155 -5.35 -10.95 6.57
N ALA A 156 -5.30 -12.27 6.40
CA ALA A 156 -4.91 -13.20 7.46
C ALA A 156 -3.88 -14.23 6.97
N LEU A 157 -3.07 -14.73 7.90
CA LEU A 157 -2.16 -15.84 7.64
C LEU A 157 -2.88 -17.17 7.84
N GLU A 158 -3.75 -17.50 6.88
CA GLU A 158 -4.59 -18.70 6.91
C GLU A 158 -4.37 -19.58 5.69
N THR A 159 -4.65 -20.89 5.84
CA THR A 159 -4.52 -21.84 4.73
C THR A 159 -5.51 -21.51 3.62
N GLY A 160 -5.04 -21.41 2.38
CA GLY A 160 -5.86 -21.10 1.20
C GLY A 160 -5.84 -19.61 0.81
N GLN A 161 -5.40 -18.71 1.70
CA GLN A 161 -5.18 -17.30 1.38
C GLN A 161 -3.86 -17.08 0.60
N HIS A 162 -3.71 -15.92 -0.01
CA HIS A 162 -2.49 -15.51 -0.68
C HIS A 162 -1.32 -15.38 0.31
N ALA A 163 -0.11 -15.65 -0.19
CA ALA A 163 1.12 -15.54 0.57
C ALA A 163 1.62 -14.08 0.56
N ASP A 164 0.80 -13.19 1.10
CA ASP A 164 1.10 -11.77 1.26
C ASP A 164 1.54 -11.53 2.72
N LEU A 165 2.84 -11.45 2.94
CA LEU A 165 3.43 -11.37 4.28
C LEU A 165 4.51 -10.30 4.35
N ILE A 166 4.62 -9.67 5.51
CA ILE A 166 5.74 -8.81 5.87
C ILE A 166 6.45 -9.35 7.11
N ALA A 167 7.73 -9.02 7.27
CA ALA A 167 8.45 -9.24 8.52
C ALA A 167 9.15 -7.96 9.00
N VAL A 168 9.08 -7.71 10.30
CA VAL A 168 9.65 -6.57 11.01
C VAL A 168 10.59 -7.06 12.11
N SER A 169 11.47 -6.18 12.58
CA SER A 169 12.32 -6.46 13.74
C SER A 169 11.59 -6.00 15.00
N GLY A 170 11.07 -6.93 15.79
CA GLY A 170 10.34 -6.65 17.03
C GLY A 170 8.88 -7.12 16.99
N ASP A 171 8.16 -6.85 18.08
CA ASP A 171 6.73 -7.19 18.21
C ASP A 171 5.86 -5.96 17.91
N PRO A 172 5.15 -5.92 16.76
CA PRO A 172 4.30 -4.78 16.40
C PRO A 172 3.04 -4.67 17.28
N ALA A 173 2.66 -5.71 18.04
CA ALA A 173 1.57 -5.62 19.01
C ALA A 173 1.99 -4.88 20.29
N SER A 174 3.30 -4.76 20.54
CA SER A 174 3.87 -4.01 21.65
C SER A 174 4.31 -2.60 21.23
N ASP A 175 4.91 -2.47 20.03
CA ASP A 175 5.33 -1.19 19.46
C ASP A 175 5.03 -1.15 17.96
N VAL A 176 4.01 -0.39 17.56
CA VAL A 176 3.61 -0.29 16.15
C VAL A 176 4.63 0.43 15.27
N HIS A 177 5.56 1.22 15.83
CA HIS A 177 6.54 1.97 15.03
C HIS A 177 7.54 1.05 14.32
N VAL A 178 7.68 -0.21 14.75
CA VAL A 178 8.50 -1.20 14.02
C VAL A 178 7.96 -1.47 12.61
N LEU A 179 6.67 -1.20 12.34
CA LEU A 179 6.05 -1.31 11.02
C LEU A 179 6.57 -0.25 10.03
N GLU A 180 7.18 0.83 10.51
CA GLU A 180 7.85 1.82 9.67
C GLU A 180 9.18 1.28 9.08
N PHE A 181 9.69 0.16 9.60
CA PHE A 181 10.99 -0.41 9.25
C PHE A 181 10.91 -1.89 8.81
N VAL A 182 9.97 -2.21 7.92
CA VAL A 182 9.80 -3.55 7.33
C VAL A 182 11.11 -4.06 6.73
N LYS A 183 11.49 -5.30 7.10
CA LYS A 183 12.73 -5.96 6.68
C LYS A 183 12.52 -6.96 5.55
N PHE A 184 11.31 -7.46 5.40
CA PHE A 184 10.95 -8.45 4.40
C PHE A 184 9.53 -8.19 3.90
N VAL A 185 9.35 -8.33 2.59
CA VAL A 185 8.06 -8.27 1.92
C VAL A 185 7.96 -9.44 0.97
N MET A 186 6.92 -10.26 1.14
CA MET A 186 6.48 -11.26 0.18
C MET A 186 5.09 -10.86 -0.32
N LYS A 187 4.92 -10.92 -1.64
CA LYS A 187 3.63 -10.75 -2.31
C LYS A 187 3.49 -11.85 -3.34
N GLY A 188 2.43 -12.64 -3.28
CA GLY A 188 2.27 -13.74 -4.24
C GLY A 188 1.16 -14.71 -3.92
N VAL A 189 0.80 -15.49 -4.95
CA VAL A 189 -0.17 -16.59 -4.85
C VAL A 189 0.59 -17.86 -4.48
N TRP A 190 0.17 -18.55 -3.42
CA TRP A 190 0.66 -19.89 -3.11
C TRP A 190 0.17 -20.87 -4.19
N LEU A 191 1.10 -21.52 -4.88
CA LEU A 191 0.79 -22.62 -5.78
C LEU A 191 1.12 -23.94 -5.06
N PRO A 192 0.18 -24.89 -4.91
CA PRO A 192 0.46 -26.17 -4.26
C PRO A 192 1.62 -26.91 -4.94
N ALA A 193 2.47 -27.55 -4.14
CA ALA A 193 3.71 -28.21 -4.58
C ALA A 193 3.51 -29.37 -5.57
N THR A 194 2.27 -29.85 -5.77
CA THR A 194 1.87 -30.88 -6.73
C THR A 194 1.52 -30.34 -8.12
N ILE A 195 2.02 -29.15 -8.49
CA ILE A 195 1.96 -28.72 -9.87
C ILE A 195 3.02 -29.47 -10.70
N SER A 196 2.54 -30.07 -11.80
CA SER A 196 3.38 -30.69 -12.83
C SER A 196 4.41 -29.68 -13.34
N ARG A 197 5.56 -30.12 -13.87
CA ARG A 197 6.57 -29.20 -14.42
C ARG A 197 5.98 -28.24 -15.47
N GLN A 198 4.90 -28.61 -16.16
CA GLN A 198 4.24 -27.79 -17.17
C GLN A 198 3.47 -26.60 -16.57
N ASP A 199 2.72 -26.77 -15.46
CA ASP A 199 1.95 -25.64 -14.92
C ASP A 199 2.82 -24.65 -14.12
N ARG A 200 4.02 -25.06 -13.69
CA ARG A 200 5.04 -24.14 -13.16
C ARG A 200 5.47 -23.10 -14.20
N GLN A 201 5.62 -23.52 -15.45
CA GLN A 201 6.01 -22.64 -16.55
C GLN A 201 4.90 -21.63 -16.87
N ALA A 202 3.64 -22.08 -16.86
CA ALA A 202 2.47 -21.25 -17.09
C ALA A 202 2.17 -20.24 -15.95
N GLY A 203 2.52 -20.56 -14.70
CA GLY A 203 2.41 -19.63 -13.57
C GLY A 203 3.48 -18.52 -13.59
N MET A 204 4.69 -18.86 -14.02
CA MET A 204 5.80 -17.91 -14.12
C MET A 204 5.62 -16.92 -15.28
N GLU A 205 5.01 -17.36 -16.39
CA GLU A 205 4.65 -16.48 -17.52
C GLU A 205 3.52 -15.47 -17.21
N ARG A 206 2.67 -15.76 -16.22
CA ARG A 206 1.61 -14.82 -15.76
C ARG A 206 2.09 -13.82 -14.71
N SER A 207 3.13 -14.16 -13.94
CA SER A 207 3.80 -13.24 -13.00
C SER A 207 4.85 -12.35 -13.67
N ALA A 208 5.26 -12.66 -14.90
CA ALA A 208 6.04 -11.73 -15.71
C ALA A 208 5.15 -10.53 -16.08
N CYS A 209 5.22 -9.49 -15.24
CA CYS A 209 4.73 -8.15 -15.51
C CYS A 209 5.09 -7.79 -16.95
N ARG A 210 4.09 -7.74 -17.84
CA ARG A 210 4.30 -7.25 -19.21
C ARG A 210 4.61 -5.77 -19.10
N CYS A 211 5.89 -5.43 -19.07
CA CYS A 211 6.38 -4.11 -19.42
C CYS A 211 5.92 -3.83 -20.86
N PHE A 212 4.76 -3.18 -20.99
CA PHE A 212 4.23 -2.76 -22.27
C PHE A 212 5.05 -1.56 -22.74
N ALA A 213 6.09 -1.82 -23.54
CA ALA A 213 6.75 -0.77 -24.30
C ALA A 213 5.75 -0.23 -25.35
N PRO A 214 5.60 1.09 -25.53
CA PRO A 214 4.68 1.62 -26.52
C PRO A 214 5.21 1.31 -27.93
N ARG A 215 4.48 0.47 -28.68
CA ARG A 215 4.68 0.34 -30.13
C ARG A 215 4.13 1.58 -30.82
N SER A 216 5.02 2.50 -31.15
CA SER A 216 4.74 3.57 -32.11
C SER A 216 4.70 3.00 -33.53
N THR A 217 3.54 3.02 -34.17
CA THR A 217 3.35 3.35 -35.60
C THR A 217 1.84 3.44 -35.86
N LEU A 218 1.27 4.62 -35.66
CA LEU A 218 -0.02 4.99 -36.26
C LEU A 218 0.28 5.80 -37.52
N ASN A 219 -0.12 5.21 -38.64
CA ASN A 219 0.00 5.76 -39.97
C ASN A 219 -1.08 6.84 -40.13
N VAL A 220 -0.71 8.12 -39.98
CA VAL A 220 -1.63 9.23 -40.21
C VAL A 220 -1.49 9.68 -41.66
N GLY A 221 -2.57 9.45 -42.43
CA GLY A 221 -2.71 9.92 -43.80
C GLY A 221 -2.53 11.44 -43.89
N ARG A 222 -1.72 11.87 -44.85
CA ARG A 222 -1.50 13.27 -45.21
C ARG A 222 -2.75 13.82 -45.90
N THR A 223 -3.45 14.75 -45.25
CA THR A 223 -4.30 15.74 -45.92
C THR A 223 -3.61 17.10 -45.82
N ARG A 224 -3.31 17.70 -46.99
CA ARG A 224 -2.63 18.99 -47.12
C ARG A 224 -3.56 20.13 -46.69
N LEU A 225 -3.08 20.99 -45.81
CA LEU A 225 -3.53 22.38 -45.72
C LEU A 225 -2.30 23.30 -45.64
N ARG A 226 -2.30 24.34 -46.48
CA ARG A 226 -1.26 25.37 -46.63
C ARG A 226 -1.51 26.50 -45.64
N SER A 227 -0.47 26.97 -44.96
CA SER A 227 -0.22 28.38 -44.60
C SER A 227 1.14 28.48 -43.89
N SER A 228 2.18 28.97 -44.56
CA SER A 228 2.76 30.33 -44.41
C SER A 228 3.26 30.68 -43.00
N SER A 229 4.55 30.47 -42.74
CA SER A 229 5.50 31.50 -42.22
C SER A 229 6.86 30.85 -41.93
N ARG A 230 7.93 31.48 -42.43
CA ARG A 230 9.34 31.12 -42.24
C ARG A 230 9.94 32.04 -41.18
N ILE A 231 10.60 31.50 -40.14
CA ILE A 231 11.71 32.15 -39.40
C ILE A 231 12.70 31.05 -38.95
N PRO A 232 14.04 31.20 -39.08
CA PRO A 232 15.01 30.12 -38.88
C PRO A 232 15.65 30.06 -37.47
N LEU A 233 16.04 28.85 -37.05
CA LEU A 233 16.87 28.58 -35.86
C LEU A 233 18.37 28.47 -36.23
N PRO A 234 19.31 28.94 -35.39
CA PRO A 234 20.73 28.64 -35.57
C PRO A 234 21.17 27.34 -34.89
N ARG A 235 22.32 26.85 -35.37
CA ARG A 235 22.91 25.52 -35.26
C ARG A 235 23.63 25.21 -33.94
N ARG A 236 23.76 23.90 -33.70
CA ARG A 236 24.65 23.14 -32.80
C ARG A 236 26.03 23.75 -32.51
N ALA A 237 26.51 23.48 -31.30
CA ALA A 237 27.93 23.22 -31.03
C ALA A 237 28.08 21.85 -30.33
N GLU A 238 28.90 20.99 -30.95
CA GLU A 238 29.42 19.76 -30.38
C GLU A 238 30.60 20.07 -29.45
N SER A 239 30.80 19.27 -28.39
CA SER A 239 32.15 18.98 -27.93
C SER A 239 32.25 17.58 -27.34
N ARG A 240 33.27 16.86 -27.83
CA ARG A 240 33.71 15.52 -27.41
C ARG A 240 34.64 15.62 -26.19
N ARG A 241 34.64 14.55 -25.38
CA ARG A 241 35.75 13.88 -24.64
C ARG A 241 35.05 13.03 -23.56
N GLY A 242 35.22 11.72 -23.40
CA GLY A 242 36.34 10.84 -23.65
C GLY A 242 36.94 10.42 -22.30
N SER A 243 36.59 9.24 -21.78
CA SER A 243 37.53 8.27 -21.16
C SER A 243 36.81 7.12 -20.44
N SER A 244 37.34 5.94 -20.71
CA SER A 244 37.06 4.61 -20.22
C SER A 244 37.52 4.37 -18.78
N LEU A 245 36.78 3.58 -17.99
CA LEU A 245 37.31 2.72 -16.91
C LEU A 245 36.28 1.60 -16.64
N GLY A 246 36.74 0.34 -16.76
CA GLY A 246 35.93 -0.87 -16.59
C GLY A 246 35.66 -1.25 -15.12
N PRO A 247 34.80 -2.27 -14.88
CA PRO A 247 34.35 -2.62 -13.54
C PRO A 247 35.38 -3.46 -12.77
N ARG A 248 35.62 -3.08 -11.51
CA ARG A 248 36.38 -3.89 -10.55
C ARG A 248 35.46 -4.95 -9.91
N LEU A 249 35.91 -6.20 -10.00
CA LEU A 249 35.38 -7.35 -9.27
C LEU A 249 35.65 -7.19 -7.76
N GLY A 250 34.59 -7.18 -6.97
CA GLY A 250 34.62 -7.19 -5.50
C GLY A 250 34.25 -8.58 -4.97
N SER A 251 35.11 -9.11 -4.12
CA SER A 251 35.15 -10.47 -3.59
C SER A 251 33.93 -10.91 -2.77
N CYS A 252 33.52 -12.16 -3.01
CA CYS A 252 32.52 -12.91 -2.24
C CYS A 252 33.12 -13.33 -0.88
N SER A 253 32.52 -12.88 0.24
CA SER A 253 32.83 -13.40 1.57
C SER A 253 31.74 -14.35 2.02
N SER A 254 32.15 -15.55 2.43
CA SER A 254 31.31 -16.65 2.85
C SER A 254 30.50 -16.30 4.10
N ARG A 255 29.18 -16.15 3.96
CA ARG A 255 28.23 -16.16 5.09
C ARG A 255 27.53 -17.50 5.16
N ARG A 256 27.58 -18.09 6.35
CA ARG A 256 26.99 -19.38 6.74
C ARG A 256 25.50 -19.43 6.40
N ALA A 257 25.03 -20.59 5.94
CA ALA A 257 23.61 -20.85 5.68
C ALA A 257 22.78 -20.75 6.97
N PRO A 258 21.59 -20.11 6.95
CA PRO A 258 20.66 -20.15 8.07
C PRO A 258 19.97 -21.52 8.16
N ALA A 259 19.69 -21.93 9.41
CA ALA A 259 19.07 -23.21 9.76
C ALA A 259 17.66 -23.37 9.15
N ILE A 260 17.38 -24.57 8.63
CA ILE A 260 16.07 -24.97 8.12
C ILE A 260 15.18 -25.34 9.31
N TRP A 261 14.01 -24.71 9.41
CA TRP A 261 13.02 -24.99 10.44
C TRP A 261 12.21 -26.24 10.08
N GLN A 262 12.33 -27.30 10.87
CA GLN A 262 11.39 -28.41 10.90
C GLN A 262 10.85 -28.56 12.34
N GLY A 263 9.52 -28.56 12.48
CA GLY A 263 8.83 -29.19 13.61
C GLY A 263 9.22 -28.74 15.01
N GLY A 264 8.80 -27.52 15.39
CA GLY A 264 8.51 -27.11 16.77
C GLY A 264 9.29 -27.76 17.93
N ARG A 265 10.53 -27.30 18.18
CA ARG A 265 11.16 -27.01 19.49
C ARG A 265 12.64 -26.62 19.25
N PHE A 266 13.14 -25.63 20.00
CA PHE A 266 14.55 -25.21 19.95
C PHE A 266 15.43 -26.16 20.77
N ALA A 267 16.48 -26.71 20.16
CA ALA A 267 17.61 -27.33 20.86
C ALA A 267 18.91 -26.58 20.47
N PRO A 268 19.84 -26.32 21.40
CA PRO A 268 21.09 -25.60 21.09
C PRO A 268 22.06 -26.47 20.25
N PRO A 269 22.93 -25.85 19.43
CA PRO A 269 23.82 -26.57 18.53
C PRO A 269 24.93 -27.32 19.28
N ASP A 270 25.13 -28.58 18.88
CA ASP A 270 26.15 -29.50 19.37
C ASP A 270 27.57 -29.03 18.98
N LYS A 271 28.54 -29.12 19.89
CA LYS A 271 29.86 -28.48 19.76
C LYS A 271 30.92 -29.31 19.04
N ASP A 272 30.63 -30.55 18.66
CA ASP A 272 31.64 -31.50 18.18
C ASP A 272 31.33 -32.12 16.81
N GLN A 273 31.25 -31.30 15.74
CA GLN A 273 31.36 -31.80 14.37
C GLN A 273 32.39 -31.02 13.52
N PRO A 274 33.40 -31.69 12.92
CA PRO A 274 34.38 -31.03 12.07
C PRO A 274 33.82 -30.69 10.68
N ALA A 275 34.29 -29.57 10.12
CA ALA A 275 33.92 -29.09 8.79
C ALA A 275 34.43 -30.04 7.68
N GLY A 276 33.50 -30.69 6.98
CA GLY A 276 33.79 -31.52 5.80
C GLY A 276 34.20 -30.66 4.61
N GLY A 277 35.42 -30.90 4.10
CA GLY A 277 36.04 -30.17 2.99
C GLY A 277 35.51 -30.53 1.60
N CYS A 278 35.85 -29.66 0.65
CA CYS A 278 35.60 -29.77 -0.78
C CYS A 278 36.17 -31.05 -1.40
N ALA A 279 35.37 -31.71 -2.24
CA ALA A 279 35.85 -32.61 -3.28
C ALA A 279 35.38 -32.06 -4.64
N HIS A 280 36.35 -31.74 -5.49
CA HIS A 280 36.17 -31.53 -6.92
C HIS A 280 36.06 -32.90 -7.60
N GLU A 281 35.01 -33.13 -8.38
CA GLU A 281 35.02 -34.12 -9.45
C GLU A 281 34.89 -33.37 -10.78
N GLN A 282 35.96 -33.45 -11.57
CA GLN A 282 35.95 -33.20 -13.01
C GLN A 282 35.48 -34.49 -13.69
N GLU A 283 34.64 -34.38 -14.72
CA GLU A 283 34.64 -35.37 -15.80
C GLU A 283 34.21 -34.74 -17.13
N SER A 284 35.11 -34.92 -18.11
CA SER A 284 35.02 -34.87 -19.59
C SER A 284 34.44 -33.64 -20.30
#